data_AF-A0A1Q3MXW1-F1
#
_entry.id   AF-A0A1Q3MXW1-F1
#
_cell.length_a   1.000
_cell.length_b   1.000
_cell.length_c   1.000
_cell.angle_alpha   90.00
_cell.angle_beta   90.00
_cell.angle_gamma   90.00
#
_symmetry.space_group_name_H-M   'P 1'
#
loop_
_entity.id
_entity.type
_entity.pdbx_description
1 polymer ?
#
loop_
_entity_poly.entity_id
_entity_poly.type
_entity_poly.pdbx_seq_one_letter_code
_entity_poly.pdbx_strand_id
1 'polypeptide(L)'
;MNKSALVLGSTGLVGSFVVQELIADGVYKHIILINRRPSGIQHEKVQEIITDFRDFDFMNDLIPVHSIFSCMGTTRKRTPDLEQYRFIEITIPKTVIQRSMIRGQLNAVHVVSAIGAKKGASNFYTGIKGQLEEEIAALEVTRTFFYRPSLILGNRKGEKRTGERIATAIMPIFDKFCKGKWSKYHSIPAQAIAASMLYNDVNVFVNGVNILEYDDMQLGI
;
A
#
# COMPACT_ATOMS: atom_id res chain seq x y z
N MET A 1 14.56 -1.13 -19.21
CA MET A 1 13.53 -0.11 -19.52
C MET A 1 13.34 0.75 -18.29
N ASN A 2 13.30 2.08 -18.43
CA ASN A 2 13.07 2.98 -17.30
C ASN A 2 11.59 2.95 -16.91
N LYS A 3 11.29 2.75 -15.62
CA LYS A 3 9.91 2.76 -15.08
C LYS A 3 9.61 4.07 -14.36
N SER A 4 8.31 4.38 -14.30
CA SER A 4 7.75 5.45 -13.48
C SER A 4 6.76 4.85 -12.48
N ALA A 5 6.81 5.30 -11.23
CA ALA A 5 5.91 4.87 -10.16
C ALA A 5 5.04 6.03 -9.67
N LEU A 6 3.85 5.70 -9.19
CA LEU A 6 3.03 6.61 -8.37
C LEU A 6 2.81 5.97 -7.00
N VAL A 7 3.00 6.74 -5.93
CA VAL A 7 2.83 6.27 -4.55
C VAL A 7 1.73 7.06 -3.84
N LEU A 8 0.71 6.35 -3.35
CA LEU A 8 -0.29 6.89 -2.44
C LEU A 8 0.06 6.51 -1.00
N GLY A 9 0.03 7.50 -0.09
CA GLY A 9 0.33 7.26 1.32
C GLY A 9 1.82 7.14 1.62
N SER A 10 2.68 7.84 0.88
CA SER A 10 4.14 7.83 1.06
C SER A 10 4.61 8.36 2.42
N THR A 11 3.78 9.15 3.12
CA THR A 11 4.04 9.60 4.51
C THR A 11 3.67 8.56 5.57
N GLY A 12 3.02 7.46 5.18
CA GLY A 12 2.67 6.34 6.04
C GLY A 12 3.84 5.41 6.31
N LEU A 13 3.67 4.49 7.26
CA LEU A 13 4.74 3.56 7.68
C LEU A 13 5.28 2.74 6.50
N VAL A 14 4.43 1.95 5.82
CA VAL A 14 4.85 1.15 4.65
C VAL A 14 5.23 2.04 3.48
N GLY A 15 4.43 3.06 3.17
CA GLY A 15 4.67 3.94 2.03
C GLY A 15 6.02 4.65 2.08
N SER A 16 6.51 5.00 3.27
CA SER A 16 7.82 5.62 3.42
C SER A 16 8.98 4.68 3.04
N PHE A 17 8.85 3.38 3.35
CA PHE A 17 9.81 2.37 2.92
C PHE A 17 9.68 2.11 1.42
N VAL A 18 8.46 2.05 0.87
CA VAL A 18 8.27 1.90 -0.58
C VAL A 18 8.98 3.00 -1.36
N VAL A 19 8.90 4.26 -0.92
CA VAL A 19 9.63 5.35 -1.59
C VAL A 19 11.15 5.17 -1.50
N GLN A 20 11.67 4.67 -0.39
CA GLN A 20 13.11 4.38 -0.25
C GLN A 20 13.56 3.26 -1.20
N GLU A 21 12.80 2.16 -1.26
CA GLU A 21 13.05 1.04 -2.18
C GLU A 21 13.05 1.53 -3.65
N LEU A 22 12.06 2.34 -4.04
CA LEU A 22 11.97 2.90 -5.40
C LEU A 22 13.10 3.88 -5.72
N ILE A 23 13.55 4.68 -4.76
CA ILE A 23 14.69 5.59 -4.94
C ILE A 23 15.98 4.80 -5.15
N ALA A 24 16.21 3.75 -4.35
CA ALA A 24 17.38 2.90 -4.43
C ALA A 24 17.40 2.05 -5.71
N ASP A 25 16.23 1.70 -6.24
CA ASP A 25 16.12 0.87 -7.43
C ASP A 25 16.59 1.57 -8.72
N GLY A 26 17.36 0.84 -9.53
CA GLY A 26 17.93 1.33 -10.77
C GLY A 26 16.92 1.45 -11.93
N VAL A 27 15.82 0.71 -11.88
CA VAL A 27 14.79 0.65 -12.93
C VAL A 27 13.86 1.87 -12.85
N TYR A 28 13.48 2.30 -11.65
CA TYR A 28 12.64 3.49 -11.45
C TYR A 28 13.43 4.80 -11.60
N LYS A 29 12.98 5.64 -12.53
CA LYS A 29 13.58 6.96 -12.82
C LYS A 29 12.69 8.13 -12.41
N HIS A 30 11.37 7.92 -12.36
CA HIS A 30 10.40 8.94 -11.94
C HIS A 30 9.44 8.37 -10.91
N ILE A 31 9.26 9.07 -9.81
CA ILE A 31 8.46 8.67 -8.66
C ILE A 31 7.54 9.83 -8.32
N ILE A 32 6.24 9.63 -8.53
CA ILE A 32 5.22 10.63 -8.21
C ILE A 32 4.63 10.29 -6.85
N LEU A 33 4.76 11.21 -5.89
CA LEU A 33 4.11 11.10 -4.59
C LEU A 33 2.85 11.96 -4.61
N ILE A 34 1.69 11.39 -4.28
CA ILE A 34 0.46 12.16 -4.10
C ILE A 34 0.08 12.11 -2.63
N ASN A 35 0.16 13.27 -1.98
CA ASN A 35 -0.03 13.40 -0.53
C ASN A 35 -0.99 14.55 -0.20
N ARG A 36 -1.56 14.52 1.01
CA ARG A 36 -2.32 15.66 1.57
C ARG A 36 -1.45 16.70 2.26
N ARG A 37 -0.20 16.34 2.56
CA ARG A 37 0.77 17.16 3.29
C ARG A 37 2.17 16.82 2.77
N PRO A 38 3.11 17.78 2.78
CA PRO A 38 4.48 17.53 2.37
C PRO A 38 5.10 16.34 3.11
N SER A 39 5.76 15.46 2.37
CA SER A 39 6.50 14.31 2.94
C SER A 39 7.88 14.70 3.47
N GLY A 40 8.43 15.81 2.96
CA GLY A 40 9.81 16.22 3.23
C GLY A 40 10.85 15.37 2.50
N ILE A 41 10.43 14.50 1.58
CA ILE A 41 11.33 13.69 0.75
C ILE A 41 11.83 14.58 -0.39
N GLN A 42 13.15 14.76 -0.46
CA GLN A 42 13.82 15.49 -1.54
C GLN A 42 14.75 14.53 -2.28
N HIS A 43 14.47 14.32 -3.57
CA HIS A 43 15.28 13.45 -4.42
C HIS A 43 15.04 13.79 -5.90
N GLU A 44 16.05 13.67 -6.76
CA GLU A 44 15.95 14.02 -8.19
C GLU A 44 14.90 13.18 -8.95
N LYS A 45 14.69 11.93 -8.52
CA LYS A 45 13.66 11.04 -9.07
C LYS A 45 12.25 11.39 -8.62
N VAL A 46 12.08 12.22 -7.58
CA VAL A 46 10.81 12.41 -6.87
C VAL A 46 10.14 13.71 -7.29
N GLN A 47 8.89 13.58 -7.75
CA GLN A 47 7.95 14.69 -7.87
C GLN A 47 6.86 14.50 -6.81
N GLU A 48 6.65 15.51 -5.97
CA GLU A 48 5.58 15.49 -4.97
C GLU A 48 4.43 16.42 -5.37
N ILE A 49 3.21 15.90 -5.26
CA ILE A 49 1.96 16.62 -5.53
C ILE A 49 1.17 16.66 -4.23
N ILE A 50 0.80 17.87 -3.82
CA ILE A 50 -0.02 18.11 -2.64
C ILE A 50 -1.44 18.43 -3.06
N THR A 51 -2.39 17.61 -2.60
CA THR A 51 -3.82 17.74 -2.93
C THR A 51 -4.69 17.28 -1.76
N ASP A 52 -5.89 17.84 -1.63
CA ASP A 52 -6.90 17.37 -0.68
C ASP A 52 -7.82 16.28 -1.25
N PHE A 53 -7.60 15.89 -2.52
CA PHE A 53 -8.35 14.89 -3.28
C PHE A 53 -9.81 15.27 -3.58
N ARG A 54 -10.21 16.54 -3.45
CA ARG A 54 -11.57 16.98 -3.83
C ARG A 54 -11.80 16.96 -5.33
N ASP A 55 -10.75 17.23 -6.10
CA ASP A 55 -10.67 17.03 -7.54
C ASP A 55 -9.47 16.13 -7.89
N PHE A 56 -9.48 15.59 -9.10
CA PHE A 56 -8.41 14.74 -9.65
C PHE A 56 -7.82 15.35 -10.92
N ASP A 57 -8.10 16.62 -11.21
CA ASP A 57 -7.66 17.25 -12.46
C ASP A 57 -6.14 17.45 -12.49
N PHE A 58 -5.51 17.54 -11.32
CA PHE A 58 -4.05 17.49 -11.18
C PHE A 58 -3.43 16.24 -11.83
N MET A 59 -4.19 15.16 -12.01
CA MET A 59 -3.72 13.95 -12.69
C MET A 59 -3.56 14.13 -14.19
N ASN A 60 -4.18 15.14 -14.80
CA ASN A 60 -4.17 15.39 -16.24
C ASN A 60 -2.77 15.77 -16.75
N ASP A 61 -1.96 16.38 -15.89
CA ASP A 61 -0.61 16.85 -16.25
C ASP A 61 0.51 15.86 -15.89
N LEU A 62 0.18 14.70 -15.31
CA LEU A 62 1.19 13.75 -14.83
C LEU A 62 1.75 12.89 -15.94
N ILE A 63 3.02 12.51 -15.89
CA ILE A 63 3.50 11.49 -16.82
C ILE A 63 2.74 10.17 -16.59
N PRO A 64 2.49 9.36 -17.65
CA PRO A 64 2.00 8.00 -17.45
C PRO A 64 2.95 7.20 -16.55
N VAL A 65 2.38 6.33 -15.72
CA VAL A 65 3.13 5.49 -14.78
C VAL A 65 2.95 4.02 -15.09
N HIS A 66 3.98 3.24 -14.80
CA HIS A 66 4.00 1.80 -15.02
C HIS A 66 3.41 1.04 -13.83
N SER A 67 3.61 1.58 -12.63
CA SER A 67 3.22 0.95 -11.37
C SER A 67 2.60 1.95 -10.41
N ILE A 68 1.55 1.54 -9.70
CA ILE A 68 0.98 2.29 -8.57
C ILE A 68 1.17 1.50 -7.29
N PHE A 69 1.68 2.16 -6.25
CA PHE A 69 1.81 1.61 -4.90
C PHE A 69 0.86 2.35 -3.95
N SER A 70 -0.26 1.71 -3.62
CA SER A 70 -1.26 2.23 -2.68
C SER A 70 -0.99 1.72 -1.26
N CYS A 71 -0.32 2.54 -0.48
CA CYS A 71 -0.09 2.33 0.95
C CYS A 71 -1.04 3.19 1.81
N MET A 72 -2.12 3.68 1.21
CA MET A 72 -3.09 4.52 1.88
C MET A 72 -3.94 3.69 2.86
N GLY A 73 -4.24 4.31 3.99
CA GLY A 73 -5.18 3.76 4.95
C GLY A 73 -5.43 4.74 6.09
N THR A 74 -6.57 4.59 6.74
CA THR A 74 -6.91 5.34 7.95
C THR A 74 -7.36 4.41 9.06
N THR A 75 -7.74 4.96 10.21
CA THR A 75 -8.27 4.21 11.34
C THR A 75 -9.53 4.89 11.82
N ARG A 76 -10.50 4.14 12.37
CA ARG A 76 -11.74 4.73 12.90
C ARG A 76 -11.48 5.81 13.95
N LYS A 77 -10.38 5.69 14.70
CA LYS A 77 -9.93 6.71 15.66
C LYS A 77 -9.54 8.03 14.99
N ARG A 78 -8.93 7.99 13.81
CA ARG A 78 -8.50 9.19 13.06
C ARG A 78 -9.60 9.73 12.13
N THR A 79 -10.49 8.85 11.67
CA THR A 79 -11.57 9.18 10.73
C THR A 79 -12.85 8.49 11.23
N PRO A 80 -13.58 9.11 12.17
CA PRO A 80 -14.81 8.53 12.72
C PRO A 80 -15.98 8.59 11.74
N ASP A 81 -15.97 9.57 10.83
CA ASP A 81 -16.94 9.70 9.74
C ASP A 81 -16.75 8.58 8.71
N LEU A 82 -17.79 7.77 8.49
CA LEU A 82 -17.69 6.56 7.65
C LEU A 82 -17.63 6.87 6.16
N GLU A 83 -18.25 7.95 5.69
CA GLU A 83 -18.15 8.35 4.29
C GLU A 83 -16.74 8.86 3.98
N GLN A 84 -16.16 9.66 4.87
CA GLN A 84 -14.76 10.07 4.77
C GLN A 84 -13.80 8.87 4.89
N TYR A 85 -14.12 7.90 5.76
CA TYR A 85 -13.34 6.66 5.87
C TYR A 85 -13.35 5.90 4.54
N ARG A 86 -14.55 5.69 3.96
CA ARG A 86 -14.73 5.02 2.68
C ARG A 86 -14.08 5.79 1.54
N PHE A 87 -14.16 7.12 1.56
CA PHE A 87 -13.51 7.99 0.59
C PHE A 87 -11.99 7.78 0.59
N ILE A 88 -11.36 7.74 1.77
CA ILE A 88 -9.91 7.54 1.91
C ILE A 88 -9.50 6.11 1.54
N GLU A 89 -10.23 5.10 2.01
CA GLU A 89 -9.85 3.70 1.79
C GLU A 89 -10.15 3.20 0.38
N ILE A 90 -11.23 3.69 -0.25
CA ILE A 90 -11.75 3.13 -1.51
C ILE A 90 -11.71 4.14 -2.63
N THR A 91 -12.40 5.26 -2.47
CA THR A 91 -12.61 6.21 -3.57
C THR A 91 -11.28 6.74 -4.09
N ILE A 92 -10.39 7.22 -3.20
CA ILE A 92 -9.09 7.78 -3.61
C ILE A 92 -8.24 6.76 -4.39
N PRO A 93 -7.90 5.56 -3.85
CA PRO A 93 -7.11 4.59 -4.60
C PRO A 93 -7.74 4.20 -5.93
N LYS A 94 -9.05 3.91 -5.94
CA LYS A 94 -9.76 3.50 -7.15
C LYS A 94 -9.72 4.58 -8.23
N THR A 95 -10.04 5.83 -7.88
CA THR A 95 -10.06 6.94 -8.85
C THR A 95 -8.66 7.20 -9.41
N VAL A 96 -7.61 7.15 -8.59
CA VAL A 96 -6.23 7.30 -9.06
C VAL A 96 -5.87 6.19 -10.04
N ILE A 97 -6.18 4.93 -9.73
CA ILE A 97 -5.90 3.80 -10.62
C ILE A 97 -6.65 3.97 -11.95
N GLN A 98 -7.96 4.24 -11.90
CA GLN A 98 -8.79 4.45 -13.09
C GLN A 98 -8.25 5.56 -13.99
N ARG A 99 -7.89 6.71 -13.41
CA ARG A 99 -7.32 7.84 -14.16
C ARG A 99 -5.97 7.49 -14.76
N SER A 100 -5.11 6.76 -14.05
CA SER A 100 -3.82 6.30 -14.57
C SER A 100 -3.94 5.27 -15.69
N MET A 101 -4.96 4.40 -15.68
CA MET A 101 -5.23 3.46 -16.77
C MET A 101 -5.50 4.18 -18.09
N ILE A 102 -6.29 5.27 -18.05
CA ILE A 102 -6.63 6.07 -19.24
C ILE A 102 -5.37 6.70 -19.88
N ARG A 103 -4.29 6.92 -19.10
CA ARG A 103 -3.03 7.49 -19.60
C ARG A 103 -2.13 6.49 -20.34
N GLY A 104 -2.43 5.19 -20.32
CA GLY A 104 -1.88 4.23 -21.29
C GLY A 104 -0.54 3.55 -20.99
N GLN A 105 -0.10 3.43 -19.73
CA GLN A 105 1.13 2.67 -19.37
C GLN A 105 1.02 1.83 -18.10
N LEU A 106 -0.10 1.89 -17.39
CA LEU A 106 -0.26 1.21 -16.12
C LEU A 106 -0.31 -0.31 -16.32
N ASN A 107 0.67 -1.02 -15.77
CA ASN A 107 0.78 -2.47 -15.88
C ASN A 107 0.67 -3.18 -14.53
N ALA A 108 0.92 -2.48 -13.41
CA ALA A 108 0.81 -3.08 -12.09
C ALA A 108 0.24 -2.12 -11.04
N VAL A 109 -0.57 -2.68 -10.15
CA VAL A 109 -1.08 -2.00 -8.97
C VAL A 109 -0.80 -2.86 -7.75
N HIS A 110 -0.22 -2.25 -6.71
CA HIS A 110 0.12 -2.87 -5.44
C HIS A 110 -0.66 -2.17 -4.33
N VAL A 111 -1.41 -2.91 -3.53
CA VAL A 111 -2.31 -2.35 -2.51
C VAL A 111 -2.09 -3.01 -1.16
N VAL A 112 -1.81 -2.20 -0.14
CA VAL A 112 -1.77 -2.68 1.25
C VAL A 112 -3.21 -2.86 1.76
N SER A 113 -3.60 -4.12 1.88
CA SER A 113 -4.86 -4.59 2.43
C SER A 113 -4.68 -5.10 3.86
N ALA A 114 -5.40 -6.16 4.26
CA ALA A 114 -5.32 -6.78 5.57
C ALA A 114 -5.67 -8.26 5.50
N ILE A 115 -5.10 -9.04 6.42
CA ILE A 115 -5.50 -10.44 6.60
C ILE A 115 -7.01 -10.56 6.83
N GLY A 116 -7.63 -11.52 6.15
CA GLY A 116 -9.08 -11.75 6.26
C GLY A 116 -9.96 -10.70 5.59
N ALA A 117 -9.40 -9.80 4.76
CA ALA A 117 -10.18 -8.89 3.93
C ALA A 117 -11.22 -9.66 3.11
N LYS A 118 -12.49 -9.32 3.33
CA LYS A 118 -13.65 -9.94 2.68
C LYS A 118 -14.84 -9.01 2.78
N LYS A 119 -15.45 -8.64 1.65
CA LYS A 119 -16.67 -7.83 1.65
C LYS A 119 -17.78 -8.53 2.43
N GLY A 120 -18.52 -7.76 3.23
CA GLY A 120 -19.57 -8.30 4.10
C GLY A 120 -19.05 -9.02 5.35
N ALA A 121 -17.76 -8.97 5.66
CA ALA A 121 -17.26 -9.43 6.96
C ALA A 121 -17.89 -8.64 8.12
N SER A 122 -18.14 -9.33 9.25
CA SER A 122 -18.71 -8.72 10.46
C SER A 122 -17.78 -7.67 11.08
N ASN A 123 -16.47 -7.86 10.95
CA ASN A 123 -15.49 -6.84 11.32
C ASN A 123 -15.41 -5.77 10.22
N PHE A 124 -15.77 -4.53 10.60
CA PHE A 124 -15.77 -3.37 9.71
C PHE A 124 -14.45 -3.18 8.94
N TYR A 125 -13.30 -3.37 9.60
CA TYR A 125 -11.99 -3.14 8.99
C TYR A 125 -11.68 -4.17 7.89
N THR A 126 -11.95 -5.46 8.13
CA THR A 126 -11.80 -6.48 7.08
C THR A 126 -12.89 -6.39 6.02
N GLY A 127 -14.09 -5.90 6.39
CA GLY A 127 -15.20 -5.64 5.48
C GLY A 127 -14.86 -4.58 4.45
N ILE A 128 -14.38 -3.42 4.91
CA ILE A 128 -14.04 -2.28 4.04
C ILE A 128 -12.78 -2.56 3.20
N LYS A 129 -11.78 -3.27 3.76
CA LYS A 129 -10.62 -3.73 2.97
C LYS A 129 -11.02 -4.75 1.90
N GLY A 130 -11.95 -5.66 2.19
CA GLY A 130 -12.48 -6.56 1.16
C GLY A 130 -13.26 -5.83 0.06
N GLN A 131 -14.02 -4.78 0.42
CA GLN A 131 -14.69 -3.93 -0.57
C GLN A 131 -13.67 -3.18 -1.45
N LEU A 132 -12.61 -2.63 -0.86
CA LEU A 132 -11.51 -2.02 -1.61
C LEU A 132 -10.92 -3.01 -2.63
N GLU A 133 -10.62 -4.24 -2.21
CA GLU A 133 -10.05 -5.26 -3.08
C GLU A 133 -10.97 -5.60 -4.25
N GLU A 134 -12.27 -5.78 -4.00
CA GLU A 134 -13.25 -6.03 -5.08
C GLU A 134 -13.33 -4.85 -6.06
N GLU A 135 -13.37 -3.62 -5.56
CA GLU A 135 -13.49 -2.44 -6.41
C GLU A 135 -12.24 -2.18 -7.26
N ILE A 136 -11.05 -2.53 -6.76
CA ILE A 136 -9.80 -2.46 -7.52
C ILE A 136 -9.68 -3.64 -8.50
N ALA A 137 -10.05 -4.86 -8.07
CA ALA A 137 -10.03 -6.04 -8.94
C ALA A 137 -10.94 -5.86 -10.18
N ALA A 138 -12.10 -5.22 -10.00
CA ALA A 138 -13.03 -4.90 -11.08
C ALA A 138 -12.49 -3.87 -12.11
N LEU A 139 -11.36 -3.24 -11.84
CA LEU A 139 -10.69 -2.39 -12.82
C LEU A 139 -9.86 -3.19 -13.84
N GLU A 140 -9.61 -4.47 -13.57
CA GLU A 140 -8.90 -5.38 -14.49
C GLU A 140 -7.53 -4.87 -14.96
N VAL A 141 -6.79 -4.21 -14.06
CA VAL A 141 -5.37 -3.89 -14.32
C VAL A 141 -4.59 -5.18 -14.55
N THR A 142 -3.71 -5.18 -15.55
CA THR A 142 -2.94 -6.36 -16.00
C THR A 142 -2.38 -7.19 -14.85
N ARG A 143 -1.76 -6.55 -13.86
CA ARG A 143 -1.30 -7.18 -12.62
C ARG A 143 -1.81 -6.40 -11.41
N THR A 144 -2.56 -7.06 -10.54
CA THR A 144 -3.03 -6.49 -9.28
C THR A 144 -2.50 -7.33 -8.12
N PHE A 145 -1.85 -6.69 -7.15
CA PHE A 145 -1.30 -7.35 -5.97
C PHE A 145 -1.94 -6.79 -4.69
N PHE A 146 -2.60 -7.66 -3.93
CA PHE A 146 -3.16 -7.34 -2.62
C PHE A 146 -2.29 -7.94 -1.52
N TYR A 147 -1.66 -7.09 -0.73
CA TYR A 147 -0.82 -7.48 0.40
C TYR A 147 -1.70 -7.51 1.66
N ARG A 148 -1.87 -8.68 2.26
CA ARG A 148 -2.77 -8.92 3.41
C ARG A 148 -1.98 -9.22 4.69
N PRO A 149 -1.26 -8.24 5.26
CA PRO A 149 -0.57 -8.44 6.53
C PRO A 149 -1.58 -8.57 7.68
N SER A 150 -1.18 -9.26 8.76
CA SER A 150 -1.93 -9.26 10.01
C SER A 150 -1.63 -8.01 10.84
N LEU A 151 -0.36 -7.84 11.19
CA LEU A 151 0.15 -6.73 11.97
C LEU A 151 1.46 -6.26 11.37
N ILE A 152 1.53 -4.94 11.16
CA ILE A 152 2.69 -4.27 10.61
C ILE A 152 3.55 -3.72 11.74
N LEU A 153 4.80 -4.17 11.83
CA LEU A 153 5.80 -3.68 12.78
C LEU A 153 6.59 -2.50 12.19
N GLY A 154 6.88 -1.50 13.01
CA GLY A 154 7.78 -0.41 12.66
C GLY A 154 7.42 0.91 13.35
N ASN A 155 8.43 1.76 13.53
CA ASN A 155 8.30 3.01 14.26
C ASN A 155 7.76 4.11 13.32
N ARG A 156 6.64 4.75 13.71
CA ARG A 156 6.16 5.95 13.01
C ARG A 156 6.83 7.18 13.63
N LYS A 157 7.50 8.00 12.83
CA LYS A 157 8.06 9.29 13.30
C LYS A 157 6.95 10.11 13.97
N GLY A 158 7.09 10.39 15.26
CA GLY A 158 6.21 11.29 16.03
C GLY A 158 5.07 10.66 16.83
N GLU A 159 4.79 9.35 16.73
CA GLU A 159 3.86 8.69 17.66
C GLU A 159 4.64 8.11 18.85
N LYS A 160 4.74 8.85 19.98
CA LYS A 160 5.06 8.22 21.28
C LYS A 160 3.88 7.31 21.63
N ARG A 161 3.99 6.01 21.39
CA ARG A 161 2.99 5.03 21.85
C ARG A 161 3.54 4.28 23.04
N THR A 162 3.05 4.65 24.22
CA THR A 162 3.13 3.89 25.48
C THR A 162 2.67 2.41 25.37
N GLY A 163 2.12 1.98 24.23
CA GLY A 163 1.80 0.58 23.92
C GLY A 163 2.89 -0.20 23.17
N GLU A 164 3.98 0.44 22.71
CA GLU A 164 5.09 -0.24 22.01
C GLU A 164 5.77 -1.29 22.89
N ARG A 165 5.94 -1.06 24.19
CA ARG A 165 6.65 -2.03 25.04
C ARG A 165 5.88 -3.33 25.25
N ILE A 166 4.54 -3.31 25.16
CA ILE A 166 3.71 -4.49 25.41
C ILE A 166 3.49 -5.28 24.12
N ALA A 167 3.21 -4.61 23.00
CA ALA A 167 3.09 -5.24 21.69
C ALA A 167 4.42 -5.88 21.24
N THR A 168 5.53 -5.14 21.34
CA THR A 168 6.85 -5.62 20.94
C THR A 168 7.41 -6.72 21.87
N ALA A 169 6.91 -6.83 23.11
CA ALA A 169 7.31 -7.90 24.04
C ALA A 169 6.47 -9.18 23.90
N ILE A 170 5.17 -9.07 23.59
CA ILE A 170 4.25 -10.22 23.51
C ILE A 170 4.21 -10.83 22.10
N MET A 171 4.39 -10.03 21.05
CA MET A 171 4.31 -10.50 19.66
C MET A 171 5.34 -11.56 19.29
N PRO A 172 6.62 -11.49 19.68
CA PRO A 172 7.59 -12.54 19.40
C PRO A 172 7.20 -13.90 20.00
N ILE A 173 6.43 -13.88 21.10
CA ILE A 173 5.92 -15.08 21.76
C ILE A 173 4.73 -15.64 20.97
N PHE A 174 3.80 -14.78 20.55
CA PHE A 174 2.62 -15.19 19.77
C PHE A 174 3.00 -15.71 18.38
N ASP A 175 3.95 -15.03 17.73
CA ASP A 175 4.53 -15.38 16.43
C ASP A 175 5.17 -16.78 16.45
N LYS A 176 5.80 -17.20 17.55
CA LYS A 176 6.37 -18.55 17.71
C LYS A 176 5.32 -19.67 17.65
N PHE A 177 4.05 -19.35 17.92
CA PHE A 177 2.93 -20.29 17.83
C PHE A 177 2.22 -20.27 16.46
N CYS A 178 2.48 -19.27 15.62
CA CYS A 178 1.94 -19.15 14.27
C CYS A 178 2.70 -20.03 13.26
N LYS A 179 2.51 -21.35 13.33
CA LYS A 179 3.11 -22.32 12.38
C LYS A 179 2.06 -22.94 11.45
N GLY A 180 2.50 -23.38 10.27
CA GLY A 180 1.64 -24.01 9.27
C GLY A 180 0.52 -23.07 8.83
N LYS A 181 -0.74 -23.51 8.89
CA LYS A 181 -1.91 -22.71 8.46
C LYS A 181 -2.12 -21.38 9.22
N TRP A 182 -1.38 -21.17 10.32
CA TRP A 182 -1.45 -19.96 11.14
C TRP A 182 -0.36 -18.93 10.85
N SER A 183 0.60 -19.24 9.98
CA SER A 183 1.71 -18.35 9.59
C SER A 183 1.21 -17.00 9.07
N LYS A 184 0.08 -16.96 8.37
CA LYS A 184 -0.56 -15.74 7.88
C LYS A 184 -0.93 -14.69 8.95
N TYR A 185 -0.97 -15.10 10.23
CA TYR A 185 -1.23 -14.19 11.35
C TYR A 185 0.05 -13.60 11.95
N HIS A 186 1.22 -14.02 11.49
CA HIS A 186 2.51 -13.58 11.99
C HIS A 186 2.73 -12.09 11.69
N SER A 187 3.32 -11.39 12.65
CA SER A 187 3.67 -9.99 12.47
C SER A 187 4.76 -9.81 11.40
N ILE A 188 4.69 -8.73 10.63
CA ILE A 188 5.63 -8.46 9.53
C ILE A 188 6.18 -7.02 9.60
N PRO A 189 7.50 -6.81 9.46
CA PRO A 189 8.07 -5.47 9.35
C PRO A 189 7.53 -4.70 8.14
N ALA A 190 7.24 -3.41 8.31
CA ALA A 190 6.80 -2.55 7.21
C ALA A 190 7.80 -2.51 6.04
N GLN A 191 9.09 -2.58 6.35
CA GLN A 191 10.16 -2.66 5.35
C GLN A 191 10.06 -3.95 4.52
N ALA A 192 9.75 -5.09 5.13
CA ALA A 192 9.58 -6.36 4.41
C ALA A 192 8.39 -6.31 3.44
N ILE A 193 7.28 -5.66 3.83
CA ILE A 193 6.15 -5.42 2.92
C ILE A 193 6.62 -4.57 1.73
N ALA A 194 7.33 -3.47 1.98
CA ALA A 194 7.81 -2.58 0.91
C ALA A 194 8.78 -3.28 -0.05
N ALA A 195 9.74 -4.05 0.47
CA ALA A 195 10.65 -4.85 -0.33
C ALA A 195 9.91 -5.89 -1.16
N SER A 196 8.92 -6.58 -0.56
CA SER A 196 8.04 -7.51 -1.29
C SER A 196 7.25 -6.81 -2.40
N MET A 197 6.75 -5.58 -2.17
CA MET A 197 6.04 -4.81 -3.20
C MET A 197 6.95 -4.53 -4.40
N LEU A 198 8.19 -4.06 -4.17
CA LEU A 198 9.15 -3.81 -5.24
C LEU A 198 9.55 -5.11 -5.96
N TYR A 199 9.87 -6.17 -5.20
CA TYR A 199 10.25 -7.47 -5.75
C TYR A 199 9.17 -8.01 -6.70
N ASN A 200 7.90 -7.97 -6.28
CA ASN A 200 6.80 -8.45 -7.11
C ASN A 200 6.59 -7.61 -8.37
N ASP A 201 6.76 -6.28 -8.31
CA ASP A 201 6.62 -5.45 -9.50
C ASP A 201 7.67 -5.79 -10.58
N VAL A 202 8.91 -6.01 -10.13
CA VAL A 202 10.09 -6.19 -10.99
C VAL A 202 10.23 -7.63 -11.47
N ASN A 203 9.93 -8.62 -10.64
CA ASN A 203 10.26 -10.04 -10.91
C ASN A 203 9.05 -10.94 -11.18
N VAL A 204 7.83 -10.52 -10.81
CA VAL A 204 6.64 -11.38 -10.91
C VAL A 204 5.72 -10.92 -12.03
N PHE A 205 5.61 -11.73 -13.08
CA PHE A 205 4.84 -11.42 -14.30
C PHE A 205 3.52 -12.21 -14.41
N VAL A 206 2.87 -12.45 -13.27
CA VAL A 206 1.58 -13.15 -13.22
C VAL A 206 0.45 -12.13 -13.40
N ASN A 207 -0.34 -12.30 -14.46
CA ASN A 207 -1.49 -11.46 -14.76
C ASN A 207 -2.68 -11.74 -13.83
N GLY A 208 -3.56 -10.76 -13.70
CA GLY A 208 -4.76 -10.84 -12.88
C GLY A 208 -4.50 -10.46 -11.43
N VAL A 209 -5.37 -10.98 -10.54
CA VAL A 209 -5.35 -10.67 -9.11
C VAL A 209 -4.47 -11.68 -8.36
N ASN A 210 -3.50 -11.15 -7.63
CA ASN A 210 -2.56 -11.88 -6.80
C ASN A 210 -2.77 -11.45 -5.34
N ILE A 211 -3.06 -12.41 -4.46
CA ILE A 211 -3.24 -12.16 -3.03
C ILE A 211 -2.02 -12.71 -2.30
N LEU A 212 -1.34 -11.87 -1.52
CA LEU A 212 -0.15 -12.22 -0.77
C LEU A 212 -0.43 -12.10 0.73
N GLU A 213 -0.22 -13.19 1.45
CA GLU A 213 -0.24 -13.23 2.91
C GLU A 213 1.20 -13.27 3.46
N TYR A 214 1.38 -13.54 4.75
CA TYR A 214 2.68 -13.41 5.42
C TYR A 214 3.83 -14.13 4.71
N ASP A 215 3.65 -15.41 4.38
CA ASP A 215 4.70 -16.25 3.79
C ASP A 215 5.10 -15.77 2.39
N ASP A 216 4.12 -15.30 1.60
CA ASP A 216 4.36 -14.76 0.25
C ASP A 216 5.17 -13.46 0.28
N MET A 217 5.06 -12.70 1.39
CA MET A 217 5.77 -11.44 1.58
C MET A 217 7.18 -11.61 2.15
N GLN A 218 7.58 -12.82 2.58
CA GLN A 218 8.96 -13.10 3.01
C GLN A 218 9.94 -13.21 1.84
N LEU A 219 9.44 -13.40 0.61
CA LEU A 219 10.25 -13.65 -0.58
C LEU A 219 11.08 -12.43 -1.07
N GLY A 220 10.93 -11.27 -0.43
CA GLY A 220 11.68 -10.04 -0.71
C GLY A 220 12.82 -9.76 0.27
N ILE A 221 13.21 -10.72 1.11
CA ILE A 221 14.29 -10.61 2.11
C ILE A 221 15.46 -11.53 1.72
#